data_AF-A0A819DYW6-F1
#
_entry.id   AF-A0A819DYW6-F1
#
_cell.length_a   1.000
_cell.length_b   1.000
_cell.length_c   1.000
_cell.angle_alpha   90.00
_cell.angle_beta   90.00
_cell.angle_gamma   90.00
#
_symmetry.space_group_name_H-M   'P 1'
#
loop_
_entity.id
_entity.type
_entity.pdbx_description
1 polymer ?
#
loop_
_entity_poly.entity_id
_entity_poly.type
_entity_poly.pdbx_seq_one_letter_code
_entity_poly.pdbx_strand_id
1 'polypeptide(L)'
;MRNNYFSYDGQYYHQIRGGAMGSPLTLTIANCYMFFYEQQIIKQIHNSGGLYFRYIDDIFIVINWPARHLLKQIDKWNHFDENIKLSENIGVTADFLDLHIENRDGELFTTVYQKPSYEPYYLPFSSIHPLHMKKNIIFTMLLRAIRYCSTFQDYLNERERLRMALLLNKYPNKFIDTQFIYILEKLNIKQLLTINNYAEYRHKIIDSPIKEKVPIDFGKTMFVHFTYCSNMRAFPGKFHVSWNKYFAESPINDIIPTLGTRNVNNLQRRLVHTRLYNSE
;
A
#
# COMPACT_ATOMS: atom_id res chain seq x y z
N MET A 1 -25.86 11.89 -4.68
CA MET A 1 -26.86 10.80 -4.57
C MET A 1 -28.14 11.41 -4.02
N ARG A 2 -29.33 11.10 -4.56
CA ARG A 2 -30.59 11.79 -4.16
C ARG A 2 -31.30 11.20 -2.94
N ASN A 3 -31.00 9.94 -2.59
CA ASN A 3 -31.68 9.20 -1.53
C ASN A 3 -30.66 8.57 -0.56
N ASN A 4 -29.71 9.36 -0.03
CA ASN A 4 -28.71 8.83 0.91
C ASN A 4 -28.99 9.28 2.35
N TYR A 5 -29.68 8.45 3.11
CA TYR A 5 -30.08 8.72 4.48
C TYR A 5 -29.33 7.80 5.45
N PHE A 6 -28.89 8.33 6.60
CA PHE A 6 -28.28 7.56 7.66
C PHE A 6 -28.78 8.02 9.03
N SER A 7 -28.72 7.15 10.03
CA SER A 7 -29.08 7.49 11.42
C SER A 7 -27.85 7.53 12.31
N TYR A 8 -27.72 8.57 13.12
CA TYR A 8 -26.69 8.68 14.16
C TYR A 8 -27.33 9.29 15.42
N ASP A 9 -27.06 8.68 16.57
CA ASP A 9 -27.61 9.11 17.87
C ASP A 9 -29.14 9.31 17.87
N GLY A 10 -29.87 8.39 17.22
CA GLY A 10 -31.33 8.42 17.10
C GLY A 10 -31.90 9.48 16.13
N GLN A 11 -31.06 10.30 15.50
CA GLN A 11 -31.46 11.28 14.50
C GLN A 11 -31.19 10.79 13.08
N TYR A 12 -32.05 11.18 12.14
CA TYR A 12 -31.89 10.88 10.71
C TYR A 12 -31.28 12.07 9.97
N TYR A 13 -30.25 11.79 9.17
CA TYR A 13 -29.54 12.76 8.37
C TYR A 13 -29.64 12.39 6.89
N HIS A 14 -29.86 13.40 6.05
CA HIS A 14 -29.80 13.26 4.59
C HIS A 14 -28.48 13.85 4.09
N GLN A 15 -27.68 13.05 3.39
CA GLN A 15 -26.47 13.56 2.75
C GLN A 15 -26.84 14.37 1.50
N ILE A 16 -26.81 15.70 1.64
CA ILE A 16 -27.15 16.65 0.57
C ILE A 16 -26.05 16.71 -0.50
N ARG A 17 -24.78 16.62 -0.10
CA ARG A 17 -23.62 16.76 -1.00
C ARG A 17 -22.55 15.69 -0.72
N GLY A 18 -21.87 15.27 -1.78
CA GLY A 18 -20.88 14.18 -1.75
C GLY A 18 -21.46 12.81 -2.09
N GLY A 19 -20.58 11.82 -2.18
CA GLY A 19 -20.96 10.41 -2.34
C GLY A 19 -21.10 9.70 -1.00
N ALA A 20 -21.89 8.64 -0.96
CA ALA A 20 -22.00 7.78 0.22
C ALA A 20 -20.62 7.18 0.56
N MET A 21 -20.25 7.24 1.84
CA MET A 21 -19.06 6.55 2.35
C MET A 21 -19.23 5.03 2.17
N GLY A 22 -18.16 4.33 1.80
CA GLY A 22 -18.19 2.88 1.55
C GLY A 22 -18.74 2.46 0.17
N SER A 23 -19.24 3.41 -0.63
CA SER A 23 -19.57 3.13 -2.03
C SER A 23 -18.28 2.93 -2.84
N PRO A 24 -18.15 1.83 -3.61
CA PRO A 24 -16.94 1.53 -4.38
C PRO A 24 -16.65 2.58 -5.46
N LEU A 25 -17.67 3.30 -5.93
CA LEU A 25 -17.53 4.31 -6.98
C LEU A 25 -17.19 5.71 -6.43
N THR A 26 -17.53 5.98 -5.17
CA THR A 26 -17.42 7.34 -4.60
C THR A 26 -15.97 7.82 -4.57
N LEU A 27 -15.00 6.93 -4.25
CA LEU A 27 -13.58 7.28 -4.25
C LEU A 27 -13.07 7.66 -5.65
N THR A 28 -13.50 6.93 -6.68
CA THR A 28 -13.13 7.25 -8.07
C THR A 28 -13.68 8.61 -8.49
N ILE A 29 -14.95 8.89 -8.18
CA ILE A 29 -15.56 10.19 -8.48
C ILE A 29 -14.87 11.32 -7.73
N ALA A 30 -14.54 11.13 -6.44
CA ALA A 30 -13.80 12.12 -5.65
C ALA A 30 -12.42 12.41 -6.26
N ASN A 31 -11.70 11.38 -6.72
CA ASN A 31 -10.44 11.57 -7.42
C ASN A 31 -10.59 12.32 -8.75
N CYS A 32 -11.64 12.05 -9.53
CA CYS A 32 -11.94 12.82 -10.74
C CYS A 32 -12.24 14.29 -10.42
N TYR A 33 -13.00 14.55 -9.35
CA TYR A 33 -13.30 15.90 -8.90
C TYR A 33 -12.01 16.65 -8.53
N MET A 34 -11.19 16.04 -7.68
CA MET A 34 -9.91 16.60 -7.26
C MET A 34 -8.96 16.81 -8.43
N PHE A 35 -8.96 15.93 -9.42
CA PHE A 35 -8.15 16.08 -10.64
C PHE A 35 -8.44 17.40 -11.38
N PHE A 36 -9.70 17.82 -11.48
CA PHE A 36 -10.06 19.09 -12.11
C PHE A 36 -9.71 20.30 -11.24
N TYR A 37 -9.97 20.19 -9.93
CA TYR A 37 -9.62 21.22 -8.95
C TYR A 37 -8.11 21.53 -8.93
N GLU A 38 -7.28 20.48 -8.96
CA GLU A 38 -5.83 20.60 -8.73
C GLU A 38 -5.01 20.98 -9.96
N GLN A 39 -5.58 20.95 -11.19
CA GLN A 39 -4.84 21.23 -12.43
C GLN A 39 -4.04 22.53 -12.37
N GLN A 40 -4.67 23.61 -11.92
CA GLN A 40 -4.03 24.92 -11.84
C GLN A 40 -2.98 24.97 -10.73
N ILE A 41 -3.23 24.30 -9.60
CA ILE A 41 -2.31 24.21 -8.46
C ILE A 41 -1.04 23.50 -8.91
N ILE A 42 -1.17 22.30 -9.48
CA ILE A 42 -0.07 21.48 -10.00
C ILE A 42 0.80 22.29 -10.96
N LYS A 43 0.17 22.98 -11.93
CA LYS A 43 0.88 23.82 -12.89
C LYS A 43 1.67 24.95 -12.21
N GLN A 44 1.09 25.63 -11.23
CA GLN A 44 1.76 26.71 -10.49
C GLN A 44 2.95 26.20 -9.67
N ILE A 45 2.78 25.05 -9.01
CA ILE A 45 3.84 24.40 -8.23
C ILE A 45 5.00 23.97 -9.13
N HIS A 46 4.73 23.27 -10.23
CA HIS A 46 5.77 22.82 -11.16
C HIS A 46 6.50 23.99 -11.83
N ASN A 47 5.79 25.05 -12.24
CA ASN A 47 6.42 26.25 -12.81
C ASN A 47 7.40 26.93 -11.83
N SER A 48 7.24 26.68 -10.54
CA SER A 48 8.10 27.21 -9.48
C SER A 48 9.23 26.25 -9.07
N GLY A 49 9.37 25.12 -9.78
CA GLY A 49 10.32 24.06 -9.43
C GLY A 49 9.94 23.27 -8.16
N GLY A 50 8.68 23.37 -7.72
CA GLY A 50 8.19 22.65 -6.56
C GLY A 50 7.72 21.23 -6.88
N LEU A 51 7.45 20.48 -5.81
CA LEU A 51 6.86 19.14 -5.86
C LEU A 51 5.42 19.19 -5.37
N TYR A 52 4.54 18.48 -6.05
CA TYR A 52 3.15 18.28 -5.65
C TYR A 52 2.86 16.78 -5.63
N PHE A 53 2.38 16.28 -4.50
CA PHE A 53 1.92 14.91 -4.35
C PHE A 53 0.53 14.90 -3.71
N ARG A 54 -0.31 13.96 -4.12
CA ARG A 54 -1.62 13.75 -3.52
C ARG A 54 -1.88 12.26 -3.32
N TYR A 55 -2.42 11.91 -2.16
CA TYR A 55 -2.95 10.59 -1.88
C TYR A 55 -4.39 10.74 -1.37
N ILE A 56 -5.36 10.46 -2.25
CA ILE A 56 -6.79 10.66 -1.97
C ILE A 56 -7.06 12.12 -1.61
N ASP A 57 -7.20 12.42 -0.31
CA ASP A 57 -7.51 13.70 0.30
C ASP A 57 -6.27 14.42 0.86
N ASP A 58 -5.19 13.70 1.13
CA ASP A 58 -3.95 14.27 1.64
C ASP A 58 -3.12 14.87 0.49
N ILE A 59 -2.71 16.13 0.65
CA ILE A 59 -1.84 16.85 -0.30
C ILE A 59 -0.52 17.20 0.39
N PHE A 60 0.59 16.96 -0.32
CA PHE A 60 1.93 17.33 0.11
C PHE A 60 2.61 18.19 -0.95
N ILE A 61 3.09 19.38 -0.53
CA ILE A 61 3.70 20.37 -1.40
C ILE A 61 5.07 20.76 -0.85
N VAL A 62 6.07 20.77 -1.72
CA VAL A 62 7.40 21.33 -1.43
C VAL A 62 7.65 22.46 -2.43
N ILE A 63 7.90 23.67 -1.95
CA ILE A 63 8.09 24.83 -2.83
C ILE A 63 9.04 25.86 -2.21
N ASN A 64 9.85 26.49 -3.06
CA ASN A 64 10.82 27.52 -2.66
C ASN A 64 10.17 28.91 -2.62
N TRP A 65 9.05 29.04 -1.91
CA TRP A 65 8.36 30.31 -1.71
C TRP A 65 8.44 30.74 -0.25
N PRO A 66 8.46 32.07 0.03
CA PRO A 66 8.25 32.55 1.39
C PRO A 66 6.91 32.06 1.93
N ALA A 67 6.86 31.59 3.18
CA ALA A 67 5.63 31.06 3.80
C ALA A 67 4.44 32.02 3.67
N ARG A 68 4.67 33.33 3.83
CA ARG A 68 3.65 34.37 3.63
C ARG A 68 3.03 34.42 2.23
N HIS A 69 3.79 34.05 1.19
CA HIS A 69 3.27 34.01 -0.18
C HIS A 69 2.50 32.72 -0.40
N LEU A 70 2.98 31.60 0.16
CA LEU A 70 2.28 30.32 0.10
C LEU A 70 0.91 30.40 0.80
N LEU A 71 0.82 30.99 1.99
CA LEU A 71 -0.45 31.21 2.70
C LEU A 71 -1.46 31.99 1.84
N LYS A 72 -1.03 33.14 1.29
CA LYS A 72 -1.87 33.93 0.38
C LYS A 72 -2.29 33.16 -0.87
N GLN A 73 -1.47 32.21 -1.33
CA GLN A 73 -1.80 31.39 -2.49
C GLN A 73 -2.78 30.27 -2.14
N ILE A 74 -2.62 29.64 -0.97
CA ILE A 74 -3.58 28.67 -0.43
C ILE A 74 -4.95 29.32 -0.25
N ASP A 75 -4.99 30.55 0.27
CA ASP A 75 -6.23 31.33 0.34
C ASP A 75 -6.90 31.46 -1.03
N LYS A 76 -6.15 31.75 -2.09
CA LYS A 76 -6.71 31.81 -3.46
C LYS A 76 -7.18 30.45 -3.96
N TRP A 77 -6.43 29.37 -3.68
CA TRP A 77 -6.85 28.02 -4.06
C TRP A 77 -8.14 27.58 -3.35
N ASN A 78 -8.37 28.04 -2.12
CA ASN A 78 -9.62 27.86 -1.39
C ASN A 78 -10.82 28.58 -2.03
N HIS A 79 -10.58 29.51 -2.97
CA HIS A 79 -11.64 30.16 -3.75
C HIS A 79 -11.83 29.53 -5.15
N PHE A 80 -11.05 28.51 -5.53
CA PHE A 80 -11.25 27.82 -6.80
C PHE A 80 -12.56 27.01 -6.82
N ASP A 81 -12.98 26.53 -5.66
CA ASP A 81 -14.18 25.73 -5.51
C ASP A 81 -14.74 25.93 -4.09
N GLU A 82 -16.02 26.29 -3.98
CA GLU A 82 -16.72 26.51 -2.70
C GLU A 82 -16.77 25.26 -1.80
N ASN A 83 -16.47 24.07 -2.33
CA ASN A 83 -16.61 22.77 -1.65
C ASN A 83 -15.32 22.18 -1.17
N ILE A 84 -14.20 22.74 -1.61
CA ILE A 84 -12.88 22.26 -1.25
C ILE A 84 -12.24 23.32 -0.39
N LYS A 85 -11.87 22.91 0.82
CA LYS A 85 -11.11 23.74 1.75
C LYS A 85 -9.83 23.02 2.11
N LEU A 86 -8.72 23.56 1.63
CA LEU A 86 -7.38 23.19 2.05
C LEU A 86 -7.15 23.73 3.46
N SER A 87 -6.73 22.84 4.35
CA SER A 87 -6.23 23.20 5.68
C SER A 87 -4.74 22.93 5.69
N GLU A 88 -3.95 23.97 5.93
CA GLU A 88 -2.50 23.91 5.79
C GLU A 88 -1.77 23.68 7.13
N ASN A 89 -0.69 22.91 7.06
CA ASN A 89 0.34 22.85 8.09
C ASN A 89 1.68 23.12 7.39
N ILE A 90 2.21 24.33 7.54
CA ILE A 90 3.42 24.79 6.85
C ILE A 90 4.58 24.80 7.85
N GLY A 91 5.66 24.11 7.52
CA GLY A 91 6.85 24.07 8.35
C GLY A 91 8.08 23.57 7.62
N VAL A 92 9.18 23.50 8.36
CA VAL A 92 10.41 22.80 7.93
C VAL A 92 10.20 21.29 7.94
N THR A 93 9.23 20.81 8.74
CA THR A 93 8.79 19.43 8.80
C THR A 93 7.34 19.29 8.38
N ALA A 94 6.99 18.13 7.84
CA ALA A 94 5.62 17.74 7.53
C ALA A 94 5.46 16.21 7.60
N ASP A 95 4.27 15.77 7.99
CA ASP A 95 3.89 14.37 7.97
C ASP A 95 3.03 14.10 6.73
N PHE A 96 3.37 13.07 5.96
CA PHE A 96 2.58 12.64 4.79
C PHE A 96 2.51 11.12 4.75
N LEU A 97 1.30 10.58 4.94
CA LEU A 97 1.07 9.14 5.10
C LEU A 97 1.91 8.55 6.25
N ASP A 98 2.81 7.62 5.93
CA ASP A 98 3.72 6.95 6.86
C ASP A 98 5.12 7.60 6.90
N LEU A 99 5.27 8.82 6.34
CA LEU A 99 6.55 9.54 6.27
C LEU A 99 6.52 10.79 7.13
N HIS A 100 7.55 10.96 7.96
CA HIS A 100 7.92 12.23 8.55
C HIS A 100 9.03 12.82 7.70
N ILE A 101 8.81 14.01 7.15
CA ILE A 101 9.69 14.64 6.18
C ILE A 101 10.24 15.92 6.80
N GLU A 102 11.55 16.08 6.76
CA GLU A 102 12.27 17.25 7.25
C GLU A 102 13.08 17.85 6.10
N ASN A 103 12.92 19.14 5.87
CA ASN A 103 13.74 19.88 4.92
C ASN A 103 15.00 20.43 5.63
N ARG A 104 16.17 19.93 5.26
CA ARG A 104 17.47 20.42 5.73
C ARG A 104 18.14 21.16 4.57
N ASP A 105 17.98 22.47 4.55
CA ASP A 105 18.62 23.37 3.59
C ASP A 105 18.42 23.00 2.10
N GLY A 106 17.22 22.51 1.76
CA GLY A 106 16.83 22.12 0.40
C GLY A 106 16.90 20.61 0.14
N GLU A 107 17.45 19.83 1.07
CA GLU A 107 17.45 18.37 1.01
C GLU A 107 16.36 17.78 1.92
N LEU A 108 15.55 16.87 1.37
CA LEU A 108 14.48 16.21 2.12
C LEU A 108 15.00 14.93 2.79
N PHE A 109 14.96 14.92 4.11
CA PHE A 109 15.22 13.76 4.93
C PHE A 109 13.91 13.15 5.37
N THR A 110 13.79 11.83 5.26
CA THR A 110 12.57 11.12 5.62
C THR A 110 12.83 10.11 6.72
N THR A 111 11.85 9.92 7.60
CA THR A 111 11.81 8.87 8.62
C THR A 111 10.39 8.27 8.67
N VAL A 112 10.22 7.15 9.38
CA VAL A 112 8.89 6.55 9.55
C VAL A 112 8.05 7.41 10.50
N TYR A 113 6.90 7.86 10.03
CA TYR A 113 5.89 8.52 10.86
C TYR A 113 4.91 7.51 11.46
N GLN A 114 4.53 7.73 12.71
CA GLN A 114 3.47 7.02 13.40
C GLN A 114 2.56 8.04 14.05
N LYS A 115 1.24 7.92 13.81
CA LYS A 115 0.27 8.81 14.45
C LYS A 115 0.38 8.70 15.98
N PRO A 116 0.09 9.75 16.75
CA PRO A 116 0.13 9.70 18.22
C PRO A 116 -0.75 8.59 18.83
N SER A 117 -1.81 8.19 18.13
CA SER A 117 -2.69 7.09 18.51
C SER A 117 -2.18 5.70 18.09
N TYR A 118 -0.98 5.61 17.52
CA TYR A 118 -0.41 4.34 17.09
C TYR A 118 -0.07 3.49 18.31
N GLU A 119 -0.60 2.27 18.33
CA GLU A 119 -0.20 1.24 19.27
C GLU A 119 0.77 0.27 18.59
N PRO A 120 1.83 -0.19 19.27
CA PRO A 120 2.77 -1.17 18.74
C PRO A 120 2.15 -2.59 18.70
N TYR A 121 0.91 -2.70 18.24
CA TYR A 121 0.18 -3.94 18.12
C TYR A 121 0.43 -4.57 16.76
N TYR A 122 1.10 -5.72 16.78
CA TYR A 122 1.22 -6.61 15.64
C TYR A 122 0.45 -7.88 15.93
N LEU A 123 0.18 -8.66 14.89
CA LEU A 123 -0.42 -9.97 15.07
C LEU A 123 0.39 -10.79 16.10
N PRO A 124 -0.17 -11.15 17.27
CA PRO A 124 0.59 -11.83 18.31
C PRO A 124 1.16 -13.15 17.80
N PHE A 125 2.38 -13.48 18.24
CA PHE A 125 3.05 -14.71 17.78
C PHE A 125 2.30 -15.98 18.21
N SER A 126 1.55 -15.93 19.32
CA SER A 126 0.69 -17.01 19.81
C SER A 126 -0.60 -17.21 18.99
N SER A 127 -0.96 -16.27 18.11
CA SER A 127 -2.18 -16.38 17.32
C SER A 127 -2.13 -17.58 16.34
N ILE A 128 -3.29 -18.17 16.04
CA ILE A 128 -3.44 -19.33 15.14
C ILE A 128 -3.40 -18.89 13.67
N HIS A 129 -2.35 -18.17 13.30
CA HIS A 129 -2.09 -17.76 11.92
C HIS A 129 -0.88 -18.48 11.35
N PRO A 130 -0.88 -18.81 10.05
CA PRO A 130 0.25 -19.41 9.38
C PRO A 130 1.55 -18.62 9.60
N LEU A 131 2.66 -19.34 9.78
CA LEU A 131 3.96 -18.73 10.07
C LEU A 131 4.42 -17.75 8.99
N HIS A 132 4.05 -17.98 7.72
CA HIS A 132 4.41 -17.07 6.63
C HIS A 132 3.82 -15.66 6.80
N MET A 133 2.63 -15.53 7.40
CA MET A 133 2.04 -14.21 7.70
C MET A 133 2.88 -13.49 8.76
N LYS A 134 3.27 -14.20 9.82
CA LYS A 134 4.11 -13.65 10.90
C LYS A 134 5.48 -13.21 10.38
N LYS A 135 6.08 -13.98 9.45
CA LYS A 135 7.31 -13.61 8.74
C LYS A 135 7.13 -12.37 7.86
N ASN A 136 6.01 -12.29 7.14
CA ASN A 136 5.71 -11.16 6.25
C ASN A 136 5.53 -9.84 7.00
N ILE A 137 5.02 -9.85 8.23
CA ILE A 137 4.96 -8.64 9.07
C ILE A 137 6.37 -8.07 9.28
N ILE A 138 7.32 -8.92 9.69
CA ILE A 138 8.71 -8.48 9.91
C ILE A 138 9.34 -8.01 8.58
N PHE A 139 9.10 -8.75 7.49
CA PHE A 139 9.60 -8.39 6.16
C PHE A 139 9.13 -7.00 5.73
N THR A 140 7.82 -6.75 5.81
CA THR A 140 7.22 -5.48 5.35
C THR A 140 7.67 -4.30 6.20
N MET A 141 7.72 -4.46 7.53
CA MET A 141 8.14 -3.38 8.43
C MET A 141 9.63 -3.04 8.30
N LEU A 142 10.51 -4.06 8.17
CA LEU A 142 11.93 -3.79 7.98
C LEU A 142 12.20 -3.18 6.59
N LEU A 143 11.52 -3.66 5.55
CA LEU A 143 11.60 -3.07 4.22
C LEU A 143 11.13 -1.60 4.24
N ARG A 144 10.04 -1.31 4.96
CA ARG A 144 9.55 0.05 5.18
C ARG A 144 10.63 0.92 5.83
N ALA A 145 11.25 0.45 6.91
CA ALA A 145 12.31 1.18 7.61
C ALA A 145 13.48 1.53 6.66
N ILE A 146 13.95 0.57 5.86
CA ILE A 146 15.04 0.82 4.90
C ILE A 146 14.63 1.83 3.82
N ARG A 147 13.41 1.73 3.29
CA ARG A 147 12.92 2.66 2.26
C ARG A 147 12.70 4.06 2.81
N TYR A 148 12.17 4.19 4.01
CA TYR A 148 11.69 5.47 4.54
C TYR A 148 12.78 6.24 5.28
N CYS A 149 13.68 5.58 6.00
CA CYS A 149 14.72 6.29 6.74
C CYS A 149 15.87 6.75 5.81
N SER A 150 16.07 8.05 5.67
CA SER A 150 17.16 8.61 4.83
C SER A 150 18.55 8.34 5.43
N THR A 151 18.68 8.35 6.77
CA THR A 151 19.97 8.11 7.43
C THR A 151 20.06 6.71 8.03
N PHE A 152 21.29 6.22 8.17
CA PHE A 152 21.54 4.93 8.84
C PHE A 152 21.10 4.95 10.31
N GLN A 153 21.26 6.08 11.00
CA GLN A 153 20.86 6.21 12.40
C GLN A 153 19.33 6.12 12.56
N ASP A 154 18.59 6.77 11.67
CA ASP A 154 17.12 6.71 11.68
C ASP A 154 16.62 5.29 11.37
N TYR A 155 17.31 4.58 10.47
CA TYR A 155 17.03 3.17 10.21
C TYR A 155 17.28 2.30 11.45
N LEU A 156 18.38 2.50 12.17
CA LEU A 156 18.66 1.77 13.41
C LEU A 156 17.58 2.05 14.46
N ASN A 157 17.20 3.31 14.65
CA ASN A 157 16.15 3.71 15.59
C ASN A 157 14.82 3.02 15.25
N GLU A 158 14.40 3.02 13.98
CA GLU A 158 13.17 2.35 13.55
C GLU A 158 13.27 0.82 13.66
N ARG A 159 14.43 0.24 13.37
CA ARG A 159 14.67 -1.21 13.53
C ARG A 159 14.55 -1.64 14.99
N GLU A 160 15.06 -0.84 15.93
CA GLU A 160 14.93 -1.12 17.36
C GLU A 160 13.48 -0.94 17.83
N ARG A 161 12.77 0.10 17.37
CA ARG A 161 11.31 0.24 17.63
C ARG A 161 10.54 -0.98 17.14
N LEU A 162 10.82 -1.45 15.92
CA LEU A 162 10.23 -2.67 15.36
C LEU A 162 10.54 -3.89 16.22
N ARG A 163 11.80 -4.07 16.64
CA ARG A 163 12.20 -5.17 17.53
C ARG A 163 11.40 -5.15 18.83
N MET A 164 11.32 -3.99 19.48
CA MET A 164 10.57 -3.82 20.72
C MET A 164 9.09 -4.16 20.55
N ALA A 165 8.45 -3.66 19.49
CA ALA A 165 7.06 -3.97 19.20
C ALA A 165 6.86 -5.48 18.92
N LEU A 166 7.76 -6.15 18.21
CA LEU A 166 7.68 -7.62 17.99
C LEU A 166 7.82 -8.40 19.31
N LEU A 167 8.73 -8.00 20.19
CA LEU A 167 8.91 -8.62 21.51
C LEU A 167 7.67 -8.45 22.40
N LEU A 168 7.05 -7.26 22.39
CA LEU A 168 5.77 -7.00 23.08
C LEU A 168 4.66 -7.94 22.58
N ASN A 169 4.65 -8.22 21.27
CA ASN A 169 3.74 -9.18 20.62
C ASN A 169 4.21 -10.65 20.68
N LYS A 170 5.13 -10.96 21.62
CA LYS A 170 5.60 -12.32 21.97
C LYS A 170 6.35 -13.05 20.86
N TYR A 171 6.94 -12.33 19.90
CA TYR A 171 7.83 -12.97 18.93
C TYR A 171 9.12 -13.45 19.60
N PRO A 172 9.56 -14.69 19.36
CA PRO A 172 10.82 -15.19 19.93
C PRO A 172 12.02 -14.40 19.41
N ASN A 173 12.94 -14.03 20.30
CA ASN A 173 14.11 -13.20 19.95
C ASN A 173 14.93 -13.78 18.78
N LYS A 174 15.26 -15.08 18.85
CA LYS A 174 15.97 -15.80 17.79
C LYS A 174 15.24 -15.77 16.44
N PHE A 175 13.91 -15.80 16.47
CA PHE A 175 13.10 -15.71 15.26
C PHE A 175 13.21 -14.33 14.61
N ILE A 176 13.17 -13.26 15.41
CA ILE A 176 13.36 -11.87 14.93
C ILE A 176 14.73 -11.73 14.28
N ASP A 177 15.80 -12.17 14.95
CA ASP A 177 17.17 -12.07 14.42
C ASP A 177 17.35 -12.82 13.10
N THR A 178 16.84 -14.06 13.06
CA THR A 178 16.86 -14.88 11.84
C THR A 178 16.08 -14.21 10.70
N GLN A 179 14.94 -13.59 10.99
CA GLN A 179 14.17 -12.88 9.97
C GLN A 179 14.88 -11.61 9.49
N PHE A 180 15.48 -10.82 10.37
CA PHE A 180 16.24 -9.63 9.97
C PHE A 180 17.39 -9.98 8.99
N ILE A 181 18.17 -11.03 9.29
CA ILE A 181 19.23 -11.50 8.39
C ILE A 181 18.64 -11.98 7.06
N TYR A 182 17.63 -12.84 7.11
CA TYR A 182 16.96 -13.38 5.91
C TYR A 182 16.40 -12.28 4.99
N ILE A 183 15.84 -11.21 5.57
CA ILE A 183 15.29 -10.08 4.79
C ILE A 183 16.42 -9.35 4.05
N LEU A 184 17.54 -9.06 4.72
CA LEU A 184 18.68 -8.41 4.10
C LEU A 184 19.25 -9.26 2.95
N GLU A 185 19.42 -10.56 3.17
CA GLU A 185 19.85 -11.50 2.11
C GLU A 185 18.89 -11.50 0.92
N LYS A 186 17.57 -11.51 1.18
CA LYS A 186 16.53 -11.47 0.15
C LYS A 186 16.50 -10.15 -0.64
N LEU A 187 17.00 -9.07 -0.04
CA LEU A 187 17.20 -7.77 -0.69
C LEU A 187 18.57 -7.66 -1.37
N ASN A 188 19.30 -8.77 -1.53
CA ASN A 188 20.66 -8.84 -2.08
C ASN A 188 21.70 -8.05 -1.28
N ILE A 189 21.46 -7.85 0.01
CA ILE A 189 22.40 -7.24 0.94
C ILE A 189 23.15 -8.37 1.67
N LYS A 190 24.34 -8.73 1.17
CA LYS A 190 25.17 -9.82 1.72
C LYS A 190 26.08 -9.40 2.88
N GLN A 191 26.19 -8.09 3.14
CA GLN A 191 27.04 -7.53 4.18
C GLN A 191 26.19 -6.76 5.21
N LEU A 192 26.76 -6.50 6.38
CA LEU A 192 26.07 -5.69 7.38
C LEU A 192 25.85 -4.26 6.86
N LEU A 193 24.66 -3.72 7.11
CA LEU A 193 24.40 -2.31 6.88
C LEU A 193 25.20 -1.46 7.87
N THR A 194 25.93 -0.49 7.34
CA THR A 194 26.77 0.46 8.06
C THR A 194 26.49 1.86 7.57
N ILE A 195 26.96 2.86 8.31
CA ILE A 195 26.83 4.27 7.90
C ILE A 195 27.38 4.54 6.50
N ASN A 196 28.41 3.79 6.07
CA ASN A 196 29.09 3.99 4.80
C ASN A 196 28.36 3.35 3.59
N ASN A 197 27.64 2.25 3.78
CA ASN A 197 27.00 1.51 2.68
C ASN A 197 25.48 1.64 2.64
N TYR A 198 24.86 2.18 3.70
CA TYR A 198 23.41 2.23 3.85
C TYR A 198 22.72 2.99 2.72
N ALA A 199 23.23 4.20 2.40
CA ALA A 199 22.63 5.04 1.36
C ALA A 199 22.60 4.32 0.00
N GLU A 200 23.69 3.67 -0.39
CA GLU A 200 23.80 2.93 -1.65
C GLU A 200 22.75 1.79 -1.74
N TYR A 201 22.64 0.97 -0.69
CA TYR A 201 21.66 -0.12 -0.68
C TYR A 201 20.22 0.40 -0.63
N ARG A 202 19.98 1.46 0.13
CA ARG A 202 18.67 2.11 0.20
C ARG A 202 18.24 2.59 -1.19
N HIS A 203 19.11 3.29 -1.92
CA HIS A 203 18.84 3.73 -3.29
C HIS A 203 18.50 2.55 -4.21
N LYS A 204 19.30 1.49 -4.18
CA LYS A 204 19.01 0.26 -4.95
C LYS A 204 17.62 -0.34 -4.65
N ILE A 205 17.16 -0.26 -3.40
CA ILE A 205 15.84 -0.77 -2.98
C ILE A 205 14.72 0.17 -3.44
N ILE A 206 14.91 1.48 -3.34
CA ILE A 206 13.91 2.48 -3.76
C ILE A 206 13.75 2.48 -5.27
N ASP A 207 14.86 2.43 -5.99
CA ASP A 207 14.92 2.49 -7.47
C ASP A 207 14.74 1.11 -8.11
N SER A 208 14.44 0.08 -7.31
CA SER A 208 14.14 -1.25 -7.82
C SER A 208 12.97 -1.17 -8.80
N PRO A 209 13.13 -1.67 -10.04
CA PRO A 209 12.11 -1.52 -11.07
C PRO A 209 10.80 -2.14 -10.60
N ILE A 210 9.71 -1.40 -10.79
CA ILE A 210 8.37 -1.95 -10.61
C ILE A 210 8.26 -3.12 -11.57
N LYS A 211 8.01 -4.32 -11.05
CA LYS A 211 7.72 -5.47 -11.90
C LYS A 211 6.43 -5.19 -12.65
N GLU A 212 6.55 -4.72 -13.88
CA GLU A 212 5.41 -4.64 -14.78
C GLU A 212 4.83 -6.04 -14.93
N LYS A 213 3.51 -6.15 -14.74
CA LYS A 213 2.83 -7.39 -15.08
C LYS A 213 2.95 -7.54 -16.59
N VAL A 214 3.62 -8.58 -17.05
CA VAL A 214 3.67 -8.93 -18.47
C VAL A 214 2.23 -8.96 -18.98
N PRO A 215 1.88 -8.16 -20.01
CA PRO A 215 0.53 -8.16 -20.56
C PRO A 215 0.20 -9.56 -21.05
N ILE A 216 -0.98 -10.04 -20.68
CA ILE A 216 -1.41 -11.40 -21.00
C ILE A 216 -1.96 -11.39 -22.41
N ASP A 217 -1.34 -12.16 -23.31
CA ASP A 217 -1.87 -12.40 -24.64
C ASP A 217 -3.06 -13.36 -24.54
N PHE A 218 -4.28 -12.82 -24.56
CA PHE A 218 -5.51 -13.61 -24.49
C PHE A 218 -5.76 -14.47 -25.73
N GLY A 219 -5.05 -14.25 -26.85
CA GLY A 219 -5.09 -15.13 -28.02
C GLY A 219 -4.29 -16.42 -27.83
N LYS A 220 -3.30 -16.40 -26.94
CA LYS A 220 -2.41 -17.53 -26.64
C LYS A 220 -2.50 -18.04 -25.21
N THR A 221 -3.26 -17.39 -24.33
CA THR A 221 -3.34 -17.75 -22.92
C THR A 221 -4.70 -18.30 -22.56
N MET A 222 -4.73 -19.54 -22.05
CA MET A 222 -5.95 -20.13 -21.49
C MET A 222 -5.89 -20.10 -19.97
N PHE A 223 -6.86 -19.47 -19.32
CA PHE A 223 -6.95 -19.51 -17.87
C PHE A 223 -7.63 -20.78 -17.39
N VAL A 224 -6.87 -21.63 -16.70
CA VAL A 224 -7.39 -22.83 -16.06
C VAL A 224 -7.69 -22.49 -14.61
N HIS A 225 -8.96 -22.25 -14.34
CA HIS A 225 -9.43 -21.97 -12.99
C HIS A 225 -9.54 -23.26 -12.18
N PHE A 226 -8.87 -23.30 -11.03
CA PHE A 226 -8.98 -24.42 -10.10
C PHE A 226 -9.12 -23.93 -8.66
N THR A 227 -9.71 -24.78 -7.83
CA THR A 227 -9.84 -24.52 -6.39
C THR A 227 -8.57 -25.02 -5.71
N TYR A 228 -7.86 -24.12 -5.03
CA TYR A 228 -6.65 -24.48 -4.32
C TYR A 228 -6.98 -25.25 -3.04
N CYS A 229 -6.50 -26.48 -2.92
CA CYS A 229 -6.48 -27.26 -1.68
C CYS A 229 -5.04 -27.38 -1.17
N SER A 230 -4.84 -27.40 0.16
CA SER A 230 -3.52 -27.48 0.80
C SER A 230 -2.65 -28.65 0.32
N ASN A 231 -3.27 -29.76 -0.10
CA ASN A 231 -2.58 -30.94 -0.63
C ASN A 231 -2.13 -30.80 -2.11
N MET A 232 -2.44 -29.68 -2.77
CA MET A 232 -2.16 -29.44 -4.20
C MET A 232 -0.94 -28.55 -4.45
N ARG A 233 -0.02 -28.43 -3.48
CA ARG A 233 1.20 -27.62 -3.66
C ARG A 233 2.01 -28.02 -4.90
N ALA A 234 2.05 -29.31 -5.25
CA ALA A 234 2.75 -29.82 -6.43
C ALA A 234 1.90 -29.83 -7.72
N PHE A 235 0.61 -29.49 -7.63
CA PHE A 235 -0.31 -29.55 -8.76
C PHE A 235 0.12 -28.65 -9.93
N PRO A 236 0.54 -27.38 -9.73
CA PRO A 236 0.92 -26.53 -10.85
C PRO A 236 2.03 -27.15 -11.72
N GLY A 237 3.08 -27.67 -11.08
CA GLY A 237 4.17 -28.35 -11.79
C GLY A 237 3.69 -29.60 -12.53
N LYS A 238 2.90 -30.47 -11.87
CA LYS A 238 2.37 -31.69 -12.49
C LYS A 238 1.40 -31.41 -13.64
N PHE A 239 0.61 -30.34 -13.53
CA PHE A 239 -0.31 -29.91 -14.57
C PHE A 239 0.45 -29.49 -15.83
N HIS A 240 1.49 -28.65 -15.71
CA HIS A 240 2.29 -28.25 -16.87
C HIS A 240 3.04 -29.43 -17.51
N VAL A 241 3.55 -30.37 -16.71
CA VAL A 241 4.15 -31.62 -17.24
C VAL A 241 3.11 -32.42 -18.03
N SER A 242 1.89 -32.54 -17.51
CA SER A 242 0.81 -33.26 -18.20
C SER A 242 0.34 -32.54 -19.45
N TRP A 243 0.22 -31.21 -19.39
CA TRP A 243 -0.16 -30.37 -20.51
C TRP A 243 0.81 -30.55 -21.68
N ASN A 244 2.12 -30.41 -21.42
CA ASN A 244 3.13 -30.61 -22.44
C ASN A 244 3.11 -32.04 -22.98
N LYS A 245 2.93 -33.06 -22.12
CA LYS A 245 2.87 -34.46 -22.56
C LYS A 245 1.73 -34.72 -23.57
N TYR A 246 0.55 -34.13 -23.37
CA TYR A 246 -0.62 -34.47 -24.18
C TYR A 246 -0.92 -33.45 -25.29
N PHE A 247 -0.47 -32.21 -25.16
CA PHE A 247 -0.86 -31.12 -26.06
C PHE A 247 0.30 -30.49 -26.84
N ALA A 248 1.56 -30.88 -26.60
CA ALA A 248 2.71 -30.31 -27.32
C ALA A 248 2.68 -30.55 -28.85
N GLU A 249 2.08 -31.66 -29.30
CA GLU A 249 1.93 -31.99 -30.73
C GLU A 249 0.52 -31.69 -31.27
N SER A 250 -0.33 -31.04 -30.48
CA SER A 250 -1.70 -30.73 -30.85
C SER A 250 -1.81 -29.36 -31.54
N PRO A 251 -2.94 -29.06 -32.23
CA PRO A 251 -3.20 -27.73 -32.80
C PRO A 251 -3.27 -26.58 -31.78
N ILE A 252 -3.29 -26.90 -30.48
CA ILE A 252 -3.32 -25.93 -29.38
C ILE A 252 -1.98 -25.85 -28.63
N ASN A 253 -0.89 -26.35 -29.23
CA ASN A 253 0.46 -26.29 -28.65
C ASN A 253 0.95 -24.86 -28.37
N ASP A 254 0.44 -23.88 -29.11
CA ASP A 254 0.71 -22.46 -28.91
C ASP A 254 -0.05 -21.85 -27.72
N ILE A 255 -0.99 -22.59 -27.13
CA ILE A 255 -1.75 -22.15 -25.95
C ILE A 255 -0.93 -22.39 -24.68
N ILE A 256 -0.72 -21.32 -23.93
CA ILE A 256 -0.08 -21.30 -22.61
C ILE A 256 -1.18 -21.38 -21.54
N PRO A 257 -1.36 -22.53 -20.86
CA PRO A 257 -2.36 -22.63 -19.82
C PRO A 257 -1.85 -21.94 -18.55
N THR A 258 -2.53 -20.89 -18.12
CA THR A 258 -2.22 -20.18 -16.88
C THR A 258 -3.18 -20.60 -15.79
N LEU A 259 -2.64 -21.19 -14.73
CA LEU A 259 -3.43 -21.64 -13.58
C LEU A 259 -3.88 -20.44 -12.73
N GLY A 260 -5.18 -20.15 -12.77
CA GLY A 260 -5.81 -19.10 -11.97
C GLY A 260 -6.44 -19.68 -10.71
N THR A 261 -5.99 -19.26 -9.53
CA THR A 261 -6.67 -19.64 -8.28
C THR A 261 -8.01 -18.90 -8.20
N ARG A 262 -9.11 -19.64 -8.09
CA ARG A 262 -10.37 -19.04 -7.64
C ARG A 262 -10.26 -18.85 -6.12
N ASN A 263 -10.08 -17.60 -5.67
CA ASN A 263 -10.35 -17.29 -4.27
C ASN A 263 -11.80 -17.67 -3.97
N VAL A 264 -11.98 -18.52 -2.96
CA VAL A 264 -13.24 -19.17 -2.59
C VAL A 264 -14.21 -18.19 -1.88
N ASN A 265 -14.22 -16.92 -2.27
CA ASN A 265 -15.24 -15.97 -1.80
C ASN A 265 -16.62 -16.25 -2.42
N ASN A 266 -16.70 -17.17 -3.39
CA ASN A 266 -17.97 -17.59 -4.02
C ASN A 266 -18.67 -18.77 -3.32
N LEU A 267 -17.99 -19.53 -2.45
CA LEU A 267 -18.63 -20.66 -1.75
C LEU A 267 -19.52 -20.15 -0.60
N GLN A 268 -19.07 -19.14 0.15
CA GLN A 268 -19.87 -18.48 1.18
C GLN A 268 -21.12 -17.82 0.58
N ARG A 269 -21.01 -17.16 -0.59
CA ARG A 269 -22.17 -16.61 -1.31
C ARG A 269 -23.15 -17.67 -1.82
N ARG A 270 -22.66 -18.85 -2.25
CA ARG A 270 -23.53 -19.97 -2.68
C ARG A 270 -24.22 -20.67 -1.52
N LEU A 271 -23.57 -20.79 -0.36
CA LEU A 271 -24.13 -21.42 0.84
C LEU A 271 -25.14 -20.53 1.57
N VAL A 272 -25.03 -19.21 1.42
CA VAL A 272 -25.99 -18.26 2.03
C VAL A 272 -27.28 -18.13 1.20
N HIS A 273 -27.24 -18.36 -0.12
CA HIS A 273 -28.42 -18.29 -0.99
C HIS A 273 -29.20 -19.61 -1.17
N THR A 274 -28.83 -20.71 -0.49
CA THR A 274 -29.53 -22.00 -0.58
C THR A 274 -30.45 -22.32 0.59
N ARG A 275 -30.67 -21.41 1.53
CA ARG A 275 -31.83 -21.51 2.44
C ARG A 275 -33.07 -20.98 1.74
N LEU A 276 -33.63 -21.81 0.85
CA LEU A 276 -35.05 -21.72 0.52
C LEU A 276 -35.84 -21.96 1.81
N TYR A 277 -36.73 -21.02 2.11
CA TYR A 277 -37.83 -21.21 3.04
C TYR A 277 -38.59 -22.48 2.64
N ASN A 278 -38.52 -23.49 3.49
CA ASN A 278 -39.58 -24.47 3.66
C ASN A 278 -39.78 -24.59 5.17
N SER A 279 -40.75 -23.82 5.67
CA SER A 279 -41.43 -24.06 6.92
C SER A 279 -42.91 -23.84 6.63
N GLU A 280 -43.69 -24.83 7.04
CA GLU A 280 -45.15 -24.95 7.00
C GLU A 280 -45.92 -23.65 7.29
#